data_AF-A0AAV6CPC1-F1
#
_entry.id   AF-A0AAV6CPC1-F1
#
_cell.length_a   1.000
_cell.length_b   1.000
_cell.length_c   1.000
_cell.angle_alpha   90.00
_cell.angle_beta   90.00
_cell.angle_gamma   90.00
#
_symmetry.space_group_name_H-M   'P 1'
#
loop_
_entity.id
_entity.type
_entity.pdbx_description
1 polymer ?
#
loop_
_entity_poly.entity_id
_entity_poly.type
_entity_poly.pdbx_seq_one_letter_code
_entity_poly.pdbx_strand_id
1 'polypeptide(L)'
;MDWLASTLRQYPEVSIFLALALGYWIGGLRIGAFSLGSVTGTLLMGVLIGQMHVSISSNVKATFFLMFLFAVGYGAGPEFFRGLRNEGVPQAIFAAVQCVASLVVAYAVAKALGYDVGQAAGLLAGSQTISGLLGTAAEAINKRRSRTTRRSAWSTPCPWRMRSRTSSARPGRPGSCPPWGRSWWAATSRPPARNTK
;
A
#
# COMPACT_ATOMS: atom_id res chain seq x y z
N MET A 1 -14.86 25.90 12.91
CA MET A 1 -14.25 24.56 13.14
C MET A 1 -13.15 24.25 12.13
N ASP A 2 -12.82 25.20 11.24
CA ASP A 2 -11.88 25.03 10.13
C ASP A 2 -10.42 25.18 10.54
N TRP A 3 -10.15 25.90 11.65
CA TRP A 3 -8.79 26.09 12.17
C TRP A 3 -8.16 24.76 12.62
N LEU A 4 -8.88 23.94 13.39
CA LEU A 4 -8.41 22.63 13.83
C LEU A 4 -8.18 21.69 12.63
N ALA A 5 -9.09 21.69 11.66
CA ALA A 5 -8.97 20.91 10.43
C ALA A 5 -7.80 21.37 9.55
N SER A 6 -7.51 22.68 9.50
CA SER A 6 -6.39 23.25 8.74
C SER A 6 -5.03 22.93 9.38
N THR A 7 -4.92 22.99 10.71
CA THR A 7 -3.71 22.61 11.47
C THR A 7 -3.45 21.10 11.38
N LEU A 8 -4.50 20.25 11.46
CA LEU A 8 -4.40 18.80 11.28
C LEU A 8 -3.96 18.41 9.85
N ARG A 9 -4.26 19.23 8.85
CA ARG A 9 -3.82 19.03 7.46
C ARG A 9 -2.36 19.46 7.24
N GLN A 10 -1.87 20.46 7.97
CA GLN A 10 -0.47 20.90 7.89
C GLN A 10 0.48 19.94 8.60
N TYR A 11 0.04 19.33 9.72
CA TYR A 11 0.86 18.43 10.54
C TYR A 11 0.19 17.08 10.74
N PRO A 12 0.40 16.10 9.82
CA PRO A 12 -0.21 14.77 9.93
C PRO A 12 0.24 14.01 11.19
N GLU A 13 1.41 14.31 11.78
CA GLU A 13 1.83 13.76 13.07
C GLU A 13 0.84 14.06 14.21
N VAL A 14 0.25 15.27 14.25
CA VAL A 14 -0.69 15.67 15.32
C VAL A 14 -1.97 14.85 15.25
N SER A 15 -2.40 14.49 14.04
CA SER A 15 -3.58 13.63 13.83
C SER A 15 -3.38 12.23 14.40
N ILE A 16 -2.18 11.66 14.26
CA ILE A 16 -1.83 10.33 14.77
C ILE A 16 -1.77 10.35 16.30
N PHE A 17 -1.14 11.36 16.89
CA PHE A 17 -1.10 11.53 18.35
C PHE A 17 -2.48 11.71 18.95
N LEU A 18 -3.35 12.50 18.31
CA LEU A 18 -4.72 12.69 18.78
C LEU A 18 -5.54 11.39 18.70
N ALA A 19 -5.38 10.60 17.62
CA ALA A 19 -6.03 9.30 17.49
C ALA A 19 -5.57 8.32 18.57
N LEU A 20 -4.29 8.31 18.93
CA LEU A 20 -3.75 7.47 19.99
C LEU A 20 -4.20 7.94 21.38
N ALA A 21 -4.15 9.24 21.65
CA ALA A 21 -4.53 9.81 22.94
C ALA A 21 -6.03 9.58 23.23
N LEU A 22 -6.90 9.94 22.28
CA LEU A 22 -8.35 9.73 22.42
C LEU A 22 -8.70 8.24 22.37
N GLY A 23 -8.04 7.47 21.51
CA GLY A 23 -8.27 6.03 21.38
C GLY A 23 -7.88 5.24 22.61
N TYR A 24 -6.77 5.60 23.27
CA TYR A 24 -6.37 4.99 24.53
C TYR A 24 -7.27 5.42 25.68
N TRP A 25 -7.62 6.71 25.74
CA TRP A 25 -8.53 7.24 26.75
C TRP A 25 -9.89 6.54 26.69
N ILE A 26 -10.46 6.39 25.50
CA ILE A 26 -11.76 5.76 25.27
C ILE A 26 -11.67 4.24 25.36
N GLY A 27 -10.59 3.63 24.88
CA GLY A 27 -10.33 2.19 25.00
C GLY A 27 -10.12 1.72 26.45
N GLY A 28 -9.74 2.63 27.35
CA GLY A 28 -9.66 2.41 28.79
C GLY A 28 -10.99 2.54 29.53
N LEU A 29 -12.02 3.13 28.92
CA LEU A 29 -13.35 3.24 29.52
C LEU A 29 -14.04 1.87 29.49
N ARG A 30 -14.29 1.31 30.67
CA ARG A 30 -15.05 0.07 30.83
C ARG A 30 -16.53 0.40 30.96
N ILE A 31 -17.33 -0.04 29.99
CA ILE A 31 -18.79 0.02 30.08
C ILE A 31 -19.25 -1.37 30.56
N GLY A 32 -19.49 -1.49 31.87
CA GLY A 32 -19.92 -2.74 32.50
C GLY A 32 -18.85 -3.86 32.44
N ALA A 33 -19.24 -5.05 31.98
CA ALA A 33 -18.36 -6.22 31.87
C ALA A 33 -17.55 -6.30 30.55
N PHE A 34 -17.84 -5.44 29.57
CA PHE A 34 -17.15 -5.42 28.28
C PHE A 34 -16.01 -4.40 28.29
N SER A 35 -14.78 -4.90 28.31
CA SER A 35 -13.57 -4.10 28.10
C SER A 35 -13.25 -4.09 26.61
N LEU A 36 -13.46 -2.96 25.94
CA LEU A 36 -13.13 -2.78 24.51
C LEU A 36 -11.63 -2.96 24.24
N GLY A 37 -10.78 -2.72 25.23
CA GLY A 37 -9.34 -2.82 25.09
C GLY A 37 -8.75 -1.62 24.35
N SER A 38 -7.52 -1.27 24.69
CA SER A 38 -6.81 -0.12 24.12
C SER A 38 -6.64 -0.21 22.60
N VAL A 39 -6.52 -1.42 22.04
CA VAL A 39 -6.37 -1.65 20.60
C VAL A 39 -7.67 -1.36 19.85
N THR A 40 -8.81 -1.83 20.34
CA THR A 40 -10.11 -1.59 19.66
C THR A 40 -10.52 -0.12 19.77
N GLY A 41 -10.24 0.54 20.90
CA GLY A 41 -10.50 1.97 21.09
C GLY A 41 -9.66 2.87 20.16
N THR A 42 -8.38 2.53 19.96
CA THR A 42 -7.52 3.24 19.00
C THR A 42 -7.91 2.99 17.55
N LEU A 43 -8.39 1.79 17.19
CA LEU A 43 -8.95 1.52 15.87
C LEU A 43 -10.23 2.33 15.59
N LEU A 44 -11.17 2.37 16.55
CA LEU A 44 -12.43 3.12 16.39
C LEU A 44 -12.18 4.63 16.23
N MET A 45 -11.31 5.21 17.06
CA MET A 45 -10.94 6.62 16.94
C MET A 45 -10.13 6.90 15.67
N GLY A 46 -9.28 5.96 15.24
CA GLY A 46 -8.56 6.05 13.97
C GLY A 46 -9.50 6.10 12.75
N VAL A 47 -10.57 5.30 12.75
CA VAL A 47 -11.59 5.33 11.69
C VAL A 47 -12.37 6.65 11.72
N LEU A 48 -12.78 7.12 12.90
CA LEU A 48 -13.50 8.40 13.05
C LEU A 48 -12.68 9.60 12.57
N ILE A 49 -11.41 9.69 12.98
CA ILE A 49 -10.49 10.75 12.54
C ILE A 49 -10.16 10.60 11.05
N GLY A 50 -10.07 9.36 10.55
CA GLY A 50 -9.86 9.05 9.13
C GLY A 50 -10.95 9.60 8.20
N GLN A 51 -12.20 9.71 8.68
CA GLN A 51 -13.30 10.32 7.91
C GLN A 51 -13.10 11.82 7.65
N MET A 52 -12.27 12.51 8.45
CA MET A 52 -11.99 13.96 8.27
C MET A 52 -11.01 14.28 7.12
N HIS A 53 -10.63 13.28 6.31
CA HIS A 53 -9.82 13.42 5.10
C HIS A 53 -8.51 14.22 5.31
N VAL A 54 -7.75 13.83 6.34
CA VAL A 54 -6.38 14.31 6.55
C VAL A 54 -5.44 13.63 5.56
N SER A 55 -4.68 14.42 4.80
CA SER A 55 -3.71 13.95 3.82
C SER A 55 -2.45 13.39 4.52
N ILE A 56 -2.54 12.15 5.00
CA ILE A 56 -1.38 11.42 5.51
C ILE A 56 -0.53 10.96 4.33
N SER A 57 0.76 11.30 4.34
CA SER A 57 1.72 10.88 3.31
C SER A 57 1.81 9.36 3.22
N SER A 58 1.93 8.84 1.99
CA SER A 58 1.98 7.38 1.76
C SER A 58 3.17 6.72 2.47
N ASN A 59 4.28 7.46 2.62
CA ASN A 59 5.49 6.97 3.27
C ASN A 59 5.26 6.68 4.76
N VAL A 60 4.56 7.56 5.47
CA VAL A 60 4.28 7.38 6.91
C VAL A 60 3.42 6.14 7.13
N LYS A 61 2.38 5.93 6.31
CA LYS A 61 1.53 4.73 6.38
C LYS A 61 2.34 3.45 6.19
N ALA A 62 3.22 3.43 5.19
CA ALA A 62 4.08 2.27 4.91
C ALA A 62 5.07 2.00 6.05
N THR A 63 5.72 3.02 6.61
CA THR A 63 6.67 2.85 7.72
C THR A 63 6.01 2.29 8.97
N PHE A 64 4.87 2.84 9.41
CA PHE A 64 4.15 2.33 10.59
C PHE A 64 3.61 0.91 10.36
N PHE A 65 3.12 0.62 9.15
CA PHE A 65 2.65 -0.72 8.79
C PHE A 65 3.81 -1.74 8.76
N LEU A 66 4.98 -1.38 8.24
CA LEU A 66 6.18 -2.23 8.28
C LEU A 66 6.67 -2.45 9.71
N MET A 67 6.68 -1.42 10.55
CA MET A 67 7.07 -1.54 11.96
C MET A 67 6.09 -2.45 12.71
N PHE A 68 4.79 -2.37 12.42
CA PHE A 68 3.78 -3.29 12.94
C PHE A 68 4.01 -4.73 12.47
N LEU A 69 4.19 -4.95 11.16
CA LEU A 69 4.43 -6.28 10.59
C LEU A 69 5.73 -6.89 11.12
N PHE A 70 6.76 -6.06 11.33
CA PHE A 70 8.02 -6.46 11.94
C PHE A 70 7.83 -6.89 13.39
N ALA A 71 7.13 -6.11 14.21
CA ALA A 71 6.87 -6.45 15.61
C ALA A 71 6.06 -7.76 15.74
N VAL A 72 5.01 -7.93 14.94
CA VAL A 72 4.22 -9.17 14.90
C VAL A 72 5.07 -10.36 14.46
N GLY A 73 5.91 -10.18 13.44
CA GLY A 73 6.82 -11.22 12.95
C GLY A 73 7.90 -11.61 13.97
N TYR A 74 8.44 -10.63 14.70
CA TYR A 74 9.44 -10.86 15.74
C TYR A 74 8.86 -11.69 16.90
N GLY A 75 7.63 -11.37 17.33
CA GLY A 75 6.94 -12.14 18.37
C GLY A 75 6.52 -13.55 17.91
N ALA A 76 6.08 -13.70 16.67
CA ALA A 76 5.66 -14.99 16.10
C ALA A 76 6.84 -15.89 15.69
N GLY A 77 8.05 -15.35 15.54
CA GLY A 77 9.23 -16.06 15.06
C GLY A 77 9.57 -17.31 15.87
N PRO A 78 9.83 -17.21 17.19
CA PRO A 78 10.20 -18.38 18.01
C PRO A 78 9.16 -19.49 17.99
N GLU A 79 7.87 -19.15 17.98
CA GLU A 79 6.80 -20.16 17.94
C GLU A 79 6.67 -20.83 16.58
N PHE A 80 6.87 -20.09 15.49
CA PHE A 80 6.95 -20.68 14.16
C PHE A 80 8.12 -21.69 14.06
N PHE A 81 9.31 -21.33 14.53
CA PHE A 81 10.47 -22.23 14.51
C PHE A 81 10.30 -23.45 15.42
N ARG A 82 9.67 -23.27 16.58
CA ARG A 82 9.37 -24.37 17.50
C ARG A 82 8.35 -25.35 16.89
N GLY A 83 7.34 -24.83 16.19
CA GLY A 83 6.38 -25.64 15.43
C GLY A 83 7.03 -26.37 14.25
N LEU A 84 7.95 -25.71 13.53
CA LEU A 84 8.65 -26.31 12.40
C LEU A 84 9.55 -27.49 12.81
N ARG A 85 10.20 -27.39 13.99
CA ARG A 85 11.14 -28.41 14.48
C ARG A 85 10.44 -29.71 14.91
N ASN A 86 9.24 -29.63 15.46
CA ASN A 86 8.56 -30.79 16.04
C ASN A 86 7.64 -31.49 15.02
N GLU A 87 6.87 -30.74 14.21
CA GLU A 87 5.90 -31.29 13.22
C GLU A 87 5.71 -30.35 12.01
N GLY A 88 6.80 -29.74 11.53
CA GLY A 88 6.73 -28.64 10.57
C GLY A 88 6.09 -28.95 9.22
N VAL A 89 6.28 -30.17 8.70
CA VAL A 89 5.80 -30.53 7.36
C VAL A 89 4.27 -30.68 7.33
N PRO A 90 3.63 -31.46 8.23
CA PRO A 90 2.17 -31.48 8.35
C PRO A 90 1.58 -30.08 8.59
N GLN A 91 2.17 -29.31 9.52
CA GLN A 91 1.72 -27.95 9.84
C GLN A 91 1.74 -27.02 8.61
N ALA A 92 2.80 -27.09 7.81
CA ALA A 92 2.95 -26.29 6.60
C ALA A 92 1.96 -26.70 5.51
N ILE A 93 1.69 -28.01 5.35
CA ILE A 93 0.71 -28.51 4.37
C ILE A 93 -0.70 -28.05 4.76
N PHE A 94 -1.09 -28.16 6.03
CA PHE A 94 -2.38 -27.65 6.50
C PHE A 94 -2.52 -26.14 6.29
N ALA A 95 -1.47 -25.36 6.58
CA ALA A 95 -1.46 -23.93 6.32
C ALA A 95 -1.61 -23.61 4.82
N ALA A 96 -0.93 -24.36 3.95
CA ALA A 96 -1.04 -24.19 2.50
C ALA A 96 -2.45 -24.52 1.98
N VAL A 97 -3.03 -25.64 2.43
CA VAL A 97 -4.40 -26.04 2.07
C VAL A 97 -5.40 -24.99 2.52
N GLN A 98 -5.29 -24.48 3.75
CA GLN A 98 -6.14 -23.41 4.28
C GLN A 98 -6.01 -22.11 3.46
N CYS A 99 -4.78 -21.75 3.07
CA CYS A 99 -4.53 -20.55 2.27
C CYS A 99 -5.14 -20.66 0.86
N VAL A 100 -5.02 -21.83 0.22
CA VAL A 100 -5.63 -22.08 -1.10
C VAL A 100 -7.16 -22.14 -1.00
N ALA A 101 -7.70 -22.85 -0.01
CA ALA A 101 -9.14 -22.96 0.19
C ALA A 101 -9.78 -21.59 0.42
N SER A 102 -9.19 -20.76 1.28
CA SER A 102 -9.68 -19.40 1.53
C SER A 102 -9.57 -18.49 0.32
N LEU A 103 -8.50 -18.60 -0.48
CA LEU A 103 -8.36 -17.86 -1.73
C LEU A 103 -9.46 -18.23 -2.73
N VAL A 104 -9.72 -19.54 -2.90
CA VAL A 104 -10.76 -20.05 -3.80
C VAL A 104 -12.14 -19.55 -3.37
N VAL A 105 -12.47 -19.66 -2.08
CA VAL A 105 -13.76 -19.19 -1.55
C VAL A 105 -13.93 -17.70 -1.77
N ALA A 106 -12.94 -16.88 -1.41
CA ALA A 106 -13.06 -15.44 -1.57
C ALA A 106 -13.08 -14.99 -3.03
N TYR A 107 -12.37 -15.70 -3.92
CA TYR A 107 -12.44 -15.45 -5.36
C TYR A 107 -13.81 -15.81 -5.94
N ALA A 108 -14.37 -16.96 -5.53
CA ALA A 108 -15.71 -17.37 -5.95
C ALA A 108 -16.78 -16.36 -5.49
N VAL A 109 -16.70 -15.90 -4.25
CA VAL A 109 -17.58 -14.86 -3.70
C VAL A 109 -17.39 -13.53 -4.44
N ALA A 110 -16.15 -13.10 -4.69
CA ALA A 110 -15.87 -11.88 -5.45
C ALA A 110 -16.44 -11.94 -6.87
N LYS A 111 -16.37 -13.10 -7.54
CA LYS A 111 -16.93 -13.30 -8.87
C LYS A 111 -18.47 -13.35 -8.86
N ALA A 112 -19.06 -13.97 -7.85
CA ALA A 112 -20.52 -14.06 -7.72
C ALA A 112 -21.18 -12.70 -7.43
N LEU A 113 -20.53 -11.84 -6.64
CA LEU A 113 -21.04 -10.51 -6.30
C LEU A 113 -20.52 -9.37 -7.21
N GLY A 114 -19.59 -9.64 -8.12
CA GLY A 114 -19.04 -8.63 -9.02
C GLY A 114 -18.20 -7.56 -8.31
N TYR A 115 -17.45 -7.93 -7.27
CA TYR A 115 -16.66 -6.97 -6.48
C TYR A 115 -15.43 -6.43 -7.23
N ASP A 116 -15.15 -5.13 -7.03
CA ASP A 116 -13.90 -4.52 -7.49
C ASP A 116 -12.68 -5.12 -6.77
N VAL A 117 -11.50 -5.02 -7.40
CA VAL A 117 -10.22 -5.55 -6.86
C VAL A 117 -9.94 -5.02 -5.45
N GLY A 118 -10.32 -3.77 -5.14
CA GLY A 118 -10.16 -3.19 -3.80
C GLY A 118 -11.10 -3.80 -2.76
N GLN A 119 -12.36 -4.06 -3.12
CA GLN A 119 -13.35 -4.65 -2.22
C GLN A 119 -13.07 -6.14 -1.97
N ALA A 120 -12.68 -6.87 -3.01
CA ALA A 120 -12.27 -8.27 -2.89
C ALA A 120 -11.02 -8.43 -2.01
N ALA A 121 -10.05 -7.51 -2.12
CA ALA A 121 -8.88 -7.48 -1.25
C ALA A 121 -9.25 -7.21 0.23
N GLY A 122 -10.19 -6.30 0.48
CA GLY A 122 -10.71 -6.03 1.83
C GLY A 122 -11.46 -7.22 2.42
N LEU A 123 -12.30 -7.88 1.62
CA LEU A 123 -13.03 -9.09 2.02
C LEU A 123 -12.06 -10.23 2.37
N LEU A 124 -11.03 -10.44 1.55
CA LEU A 124 -9.96 -11.40 1.82
C LEU A 124 -9.20 -11.08 3.11
N ALA A 125 -8.88 -9.81 3.34
CA ALA A 125 -8.14 -9.40 4.54
C ALA A 125 -8.98 -9.61 5.81
N GLY A 126 -10.27 -9.28 5.75
CA GLY A 126 -11.22 -9.48 6.85
C GLY A 126 -11.47 -10.95 7.15
N SER A 127 -11.66 -11.80 6.12
CA SER A 127 -11.91 -13.23 6.30
C SER A 127 -10.71 -13.98 6.89
N GLN A 128 -9.50 -13.54 6.57
CA GLN A 128 -8.28 -14.08 7.15
C GLN A 128 -7.97 -13.49 8.53
N THR A 129 -8.66 -12.44 8.98
CA THR A 129 -8.34 -11.69 10.22
C THR A 129 -6.87 -11.23 10.29
N ILE A 130 -6.21 -11.09 9.14
CA ILE A 130 -4.79 -10.72 9.03
C ILE A 130 -4.69 -9.26 8.56
N SER A 131 -4.35 -8.37 9.50
CA SER A 131 -4.12 -6.94 9.21
C SER A 131 -3.04 -6.72 8.14
N GLY A 132 -2.04 -7.63 8.07
CA GLY A 132 -0.96 -7.61 7.09
C GLY A 132 -1.42 -7.80 5.62
N LEU A 133 -2.57 -8.43 5.41
CA LEU A 133 -3.06 -8.76 4.07
C LEU A 133 -3.57 -7.52 3.33
N LEU A 134 -4.15 -6.56 4.06
CA LEU A 134 -4.64 -5.31 3.47
C LEU A 134 -3.49 -4.45 2.93
N GLY A 135 -2.39 -4.33 3.67
CA GLY A 135 -1.22 -3.55 3.23
C GLY A 135 -0.50 -4.16 2.03
N THR A 136 -0.36 -5.49 1.99
CA THR A 136 0.24 -6.18 0.83
C THR A 136 -0.67 -6.16 -0.40
N ALA A 137 -1.99 -6.25 -0.21
CA ALA A 137 -2.95 -6.10 -1.29
C ALA A 137 -2.97 -4.68 -1.87
N ALA A 138 -2.90 -3.64 -1.02
CA ALA A 138 -2.80 -2.25 -1.46
C ALA A 138 -1.54 -2.01 -2.32
N GLU A 139 -0.40 -2.57 -1.91
CA GLU A 139 0.83 -2.49 -2.69
C GLU A 139 0.73 -3.23 -4.03
N ALA A 140 0.11 -4.41 -4.05
CA ALA A 140 -0.16 -5.14 -5.29
C ALA A 140 -1.08 -4.36 -6.26
N ILE A 141 -2.07 -3.63 -5.73
CA ILE A 141 -2.97 -2.76 -6.51
C ILE A 141 -2.19 -1.56 -7.07
N ASN A 142 -1.36 -0.90 -6.26
CA ASN A 142 -0.50 0.21 -6.70
C ASN A 142 0.47 -0.22 -7.81
N LYS A 143 1.06 -1.42 -7.68
CA LYS A 143 1.92 -2.03 -8.69
C LYS A 143 1.18 -2.36 -10.00
N ARG A 144 -0.11 -2.72 -9.94
CA ARG A 144 -0.93 -2.89 -11.14
C ARG A 144 -1.22 -1.54 -11.82
N ARG A 145 -1.57 -0.51 -11.05
CA ARG A 145 -1.83 0.84 -11.58
C ARG A 145 -0.61 1.42 -12.32
N SER A 146 0.60 1.24 -11.79
CA SER A 146 1.83 1.71 -12.46
C SER A 146 2.16 0.94 -13.75
N ARG A 147 1.83 -0.35 -13.84
CA ARG A 147 1.99 -1.15 -15.07
C ARG A 147 1.04 -0.70 -16.20
N THR A 148 -0.17 -0.28 -15.89
CA THR A 148 -1.11 0.28 -16.89
C THR A 148 -0.58 1.59 -17.46
N THR A 149 -0.03 2.49 -16.63
CA THR A 149 0.60 3.75 -17.06
C THR A 149 1.89 3.52 -17.86
N ARG A 150 2.67 2.48 -17.54
CA ARG A 150 3.89 2.15 -18.30
C ARG A 150 3.58 1.51 -19.66
N ARG A 151 2.49 0.74 -19.77
CA ARG A 151 2.03 0.18 -21.06
C ARG A 151 1.54 1.28 -22.01
N SER A 152 0.81 2.29 -21.52
CA SER A 152 0.42 3.42 -22.36
C SER A 152 1.60 4.30 -22.79
N ALA A 153 2.63 4.43 -21.96
CA ALA A 153 3.87 5.15 -22.29
C ALA A 153 4.79 4.41 -23.29
N TRP A 154 4.67 3.08 -23.39
CA TRP A 154 5.37 2.28 -24.41
C TRP A 154 4.56 2.14 -25.70
N SER A 155 3.22 2.30 -25.64
CA SER A 155 2.35 2.25 -26.81
C SER A 155 2.09 3.61 -27.46
N THR A 156 2.38 4.73 -26.81
CA THR A 156 2.50 6.01 -27.53
C THR A 156 3.76 5.96 -28.37
N PRO A 157 3.67 6.00 -29.71
CA PRO A 157 4.82 6.34 -30.51
C PRO A 157 5.30 7.70 -30.03
N CYS A 158 6.51 7.74 -29.49
CA CYS A 158 7.21 8.98 -29.23
C CYS A 158 7.07 9.91 -30.45
N PRO A 159 6.45 11.10 -30.33
CA PRO A 159 6.37 12.03 -31.45
C PRO A 159 7.77 12.43 -31.96
N TRP A 160 8.80 12.27 -31.12
CA TRP A 160 10.18 12.57 -31.46
C TRP A 160 10.88 11.49 -32.31
N ARG A 161 10.34 10.26 -32.42
CA ARG A 161 10.89 9.21 -33.31
C ARG A 161 10.40 9.35 -34.77
N MET A 162 9.59 10.36 -35.05
CA MET A 162 9.10 10.72 -36.39
C MET A 162 9.32 12.20 -36.73
N ARG A 163 10.36 12.83 -36.18
CA ARG A 163 10.75 14.22 -36.51
C ARG A 163 12.21 14.31 -36.94
N SER A 164 12.60 13.54 -37.94
CA SER A 164 13.89 13.71 -38.66
C SER A 164 13.77 13.62 -40.19
N ARG A 165 12.56 13.52 -40.75
CA ARG A 165 12.32 13.68 -42.19
C ARG A 165 11.11 14.57 -42.40
N THR A 166 11.38 15.86 -42.53
CA THR A 166 10.75 16.85 -43.43
C THR A 166 10.91 18.22 -42.79
N SER A 167 11.78 19.00 -43.41
CA SER A 167 11.90 20.44 -43.31
C SER A 167 10.57 21.13 -43.65
N SER A 168 10.50 22.41 -43.23
CA SER A 168 9.51 23.45 -43.58
C SER A 168 8.37 23.73 -42.57
N ALA A 169 8.59 24.83 -41.84
CA ALA A 169 7.66 25.92 -41.50
C ALA A 169 6.26 25.62 -40.89
N ARG A 170 6.10 25.87 -39.57
CA ARG A 170 5.41 27.06 -39.00
C ARG A 170 5.22 26.95 -37.47
N PRO A 171 5.18 28.08 -36.73
CA PRO A 171 5.13 28.12 -35.28
C PRO A 171 3.69 28.23 -34.75
N GLY A 172 3.36 27.52 -33.66
CA GLY A 172 2.05 27.65 -33.03
C GLY A 172 1.80 26.74 -31.82
N ARG A 173 2.16 27.28 -30.64
CA ARG A 173 1.69 26.96 -29.26
C ARG A 173 2.44 25.91 -28.42
N PRO A 174 2.82 26.26 -27.16
CA PRO A 174 3.60 25.40 -26.27
C PRO A 174 2.68 24.60 -25.33
N GLY A 175 2.68 23.28 -25.48
CA GLY A 175 2.32 22.36 -24.41
C GLY A 175 3.59 22.04 -23.62
N SER A 176 3.66 22.49 -22.37
CA SER A 176 4.78 22.35 -21.45
C SER A 176 5.19 20.89 -21.23
N CYS A 177 6.41 20.52 -21.63
CA CYS A 177 7.10 19.33 -21.13
C CYS A 177 7.66 19.60 -19.72
N PRO A 178 7.56 18.65 -18.76
CA PRO A 178 8.24 18.80 -17.47
C PRO A 178 9.77 18.73 -17.61
N PRO A 179 10.55 19.41 -16.73
CA PRO A 179 11.96 19.74 -16.98
C PRO A 179 12.96 18.59 -16.78
N TRP A 180 12.52 17.40 -16.34
CA TRP A 180 13.41 16.34 -15.85
C TRP A 180 14.01 15.42 -16.93
N GLY A 181 13.63 15.58 -18.20
CA GLY A 181 14.01 14.63 -19.27
C GLY A 181 15.37 14.85 -19.93
N ARG A 182 16.04 15.99 -19.73
CA ARG A 182 17.30 16.30 -20.46
C ARG A 182 18.57 15.81 -19.76
N SER A 183 18.60 15.72 -18.44
CA SER A 183 19.82 15.33 -17.70
C SER A 183 20.06 13.82 -17.68
N TRP A 184 18.99 13.01 -17.73
CA TRP A 184 19.11 11.55 -17.69
C TRP A 184 19.64 10.95 -18.99
N TRP A 185 19.33 11.55 -20.14
CA TRP A 185 19.75 11.04 -21.45
C TRP A 185 21.24 11.27 -21.77
N ALA A 186 21.89 12.25 -21.15
CA ALA A 186 23.33 12.48 -21.33
C ALA A 186 24.21 11.52 -20.51
N ALA A 187 23.66 10.88 -19.47
CA ALA A 187 24.40 9.99 -18.58
C ALA A 187 24.41 8.52 -19.03
N THR A 188 23.46 8.09 -19.88
CA THR A 188 23.31 6.66 -20.27
C THR A 188 23.90 6.31 -21.63
N SER A 189 24.50 7.26 -22.37
CA SER A 189 25.09 7.02 -23.69
C SER A 189 26.59 6.75 -23.69
N ARG A 190 27.24 6.54 -22.54
CA ARG A 190 28.62 6.01 -22.49
C ARG A 190 28.57 4.47 -22.44
N PRO A 191 28.97 3.76 -23.49
CA PRO A 191 29.05 2.30 -23.44
C PRO A 191 30.13 1.84 -22.44
N PRO A 192 29.95 0.69 -21.76
CA PRO A 192 31.00 0.12 -20.92
C PRO A 192 32.18 -0.33 -21.78
N ALA A 193 33.38 0.13 -21.43
CA ALA A 193 34.61 -0.37 -22.02
C ALA A 193 34.72 -1.88 -21.74
N ARG A 194 34.69 -2.67 -22.80
CA ARG A 194 34.98 -4.10 -22.82
C ARG A 194 36.46 -4.28 -22.46
N ASN A 195 36.76 -4.65 -21.21
CA ASN A 195 38.12 -4.98 -20.81
C ASN A 195 38.38 -6.47 -21.06
N THR A 196 39.16 -6.76 -22.09
CA THR A 196 39.80 -8.06 -22.34
C THR A 196 41.24 -7.97 -21.88
N LYS A 197 41.50 -8.49 -20.68
CA LYS A 197 42.67 -9.25 -20.20
C LYS A 197 42.75 -9.15 -18.69
#